data_AF-A0A7X7ZGM6-F1
#
_entry.id   AF-A0A7X7ZGM6-F1
#
_cell.length_a   1.000
_cell.length_b   1.000
_cell.length_c   1.000
_cell.angle_alpha   90.00
_cell.angle_beta   90.00
_cell.angle_gamma   90.00
#
_symmetry.space_group_name_H-M   'P 1'
#
loop_
_entity.id
_entity.type
_entity.pdbx_description
1 polymer ?
#
loop_
_entity_poly.entity_id
_entity_poly.type
_entity_poly.pdbx_seq_one_letter_code
_entity_poly.pdbx_strand_id
1 'polypeptide(L)'
;MGINEIIVVLMAVFLVIGAIDRATGNKFQLGEQFEEGLNTFGPLALSMVGMISLVPILSKVLNPLVVPIYTFLGADPAMFAGTLLANDMGGFHLAVNMAQTTEAGLLAGAILAAMLGCTVVFTIPVGLGIVSEQNRPYFANGVLVGVITIPVGVLVGGLVAGFGVVMILRNLVPIIIAAVLIAVGLWKFPDFMTKGFLAFGKFLVAIISLALGIGSFELLTGWQIMPAGWELTPVTEGLEIVAQICLFLMGAFPLMHFITKVAHKPLSAVGRALGINEVASGGLIVTMANAIPTYMLMTEMDKRGIFINTAWSVSAMAILGDHLGFTAGVAPEMITPMIVGKFAAALAATALAYVIATKRYPANDPDTDTTRAPERVAIEITREAGA
;
A
#
# COMPACT_ATOMS: atom_id res chain seq x y z
N MET A 1 0.29 7.20 -27.63
CA MET A 1 0.56 6.40 -26.41
C MET A 1 -0.25 6.98 -25.28
N GLY A 2 -0.97 6.14 -24.54
CA GLY A 2 -1.68 6.55 -23.33
C GLY A 2 -0.70 6.87 -22.19
N ILE A 3 -1.17 7.56 -21.13
CA ILE A 3 -0.32 7.91 -19.97
C ILE A 3 0.25 6.64 -19.31
N ASN A 4 -0.55 5.60 -19.16
CA ASN A 4 -0.11 4.31 -18.60
C ASN A 4 1.03 3.68 -19.42
N GLU A 5 0.93 3.71 -20.76
CA GLU A 5 1.98 3.19 -21.64
C GLU A 5 3.28 3.99 -21.51
N ILE A 6 3.18 5.32 -21.36
CA ILE A 6 4.35 6.18 -21.12
C ILE A 6 5.03 5.80 -19.80
N ILE A 7 4.26 5.56 -18.75
CA ILE A 7 4.81 5.14 -17.44
C ILE A 7 5.52 3.78 -17.59
N VAL A 8 4.90 2.81 -18.24
CA VAL A 8 5.51 1.48 -18.48
C VAL A 8 6.78 1.59 -19.30
N VAL A 9 6.79 2.40 -20.36
CA VAL A 9 7.99 2.62 -21.18
C VAL A 9 9.09 3.31 -20.37
N LEU A 10 8.74 4.28 -19.52
CA LEU A 10 9.70 4.93 -18.63
C LEU A 10 10.33 3.92 -17.66
N MET A 11 9.53 3.04 -17.06
CA MET A 11 10.02 1.95 -16.20
C MET A 11 10.95 1.01 -16.98
N ALA A 12 10.59 0.63 -18.21
CA ALA A 12 11.45 -0.20 -19.05
C ALA A 12 12.79 0.47 -19.41
N VAL A 13 12.79 1.78 -19.65
CA VAL A 13 14.03 2.55 -19.84
C VAL A 13 14.89 2.53 -18.58
N PHE A 14 14.29 2.77 -17.41
CA PHE A 14 15.00 2.74 -16.14
C PHE A 14 15.48 1.34 -15.73
N LEU A 15 14.81 0.29 -16.17
CA LEU A 15 15.29 -1.09 -16.04
C LEU A 15 16.61 -1.26 -16.80
N VAL A 16 16.68 -0.81 -18.05
CA VAL A 16 17.91 -0.88 -18.86
C VAL A 16 19.02 -0.01 -18.25
N ILE A 17 18.70 1.20 -17.79
CA ILE A 17 19.67 2.08 -17.13
C ILE A 17 20.19 1.44 -15.83
N GLY A 18 19.32 0.87 -15.00
CA GLY A 18 19.69 0.18 -13.77
C GLY A 18 20.58 -1.03 -14.05
N ALA A 19 20.24 -1.85 -15.06
CA ALA A 19 21.07 -2.98 -15.48
C ALA A 19 22.48 -2.53 -15.93
N ILE A 20 22.57 -1.44 -16.70
CA ILE A 20 23.86 -0.87 -17.15
C ILE A 20 24.66 -0.32 -15.96
N ASP A 21 24.02 0.41 -15.05
CA ASP A 21 24.69 0.95 -13.86
C ASP A 21 25.23 -0.20 -12.99
N ARG A 22 24.43 -1.25 -12.75
CA ARG A 22 24.87 -2.48 -12.08
C ARG A 22 26.10 -3.08 -12.75
N ALA A 23 26.07 -3.25 -14.08
CA ALA A 23 27.17 -3.83 -14.84
C ALA A 23 28.45 -2.97 -14.85
N THR A 24 28.36 -1.66 -14.60
CA THR A 24 29.48 -0.72 -14.64
C THR A 24 29.99 -0.29 -13.26
N GLY A 25 29.56 -0.99 -12.21
CA GLY A 25 30.02 -0.79 -10.83
C GLY A 25 29.13 0.10 -9.97
N ASN A 26 27.84 0.25 -10.32
CA ASN A 26 26.79 0.92 -9.55
C ASN A 26 27.14 2.36 -9.12
N LYS A 27 27.63 3.17 -10.06
CA LYS A 27 28.09 4.54 -9.76
C LYS A 27 26.94 5.50 -9.48
N PHE A 28 25.78 5.27 -10.09
CA PHE A 28 24.61 6.12 -9.94
C PHE A 28 23.65 5.63 -8.85
N GLN A 29 23.97 4.52 -8.16
CA GLN A 29 23.12 3.82 -7.19
C GLN A 29 21.81 3.31 -7.79
N LEU A 30 21.71 3.25 -9.12
CA LEU A 30 20.54 2.72 -9.83
C LEU A 30 20.65 1.22 -10.05
N GLY A 31 21.87 0.70 -10.12
CA GLY A 31 22.15 -0.74 -10.20
C GLY A 31 21.65 -1.49 -8.97
N GLU A 32 21.89 -0.96 -7.77
CA GLU A 32 21.39 -1.51 -6.50
C GLU A 32 19.86 -1.61 -6.48
N GLN A 33 19.17 -0.55 -6.90
CA GLN A 33 17.70 -0.52 -7.00
C GLN A 33 17.15 -1.53 -8.00
N PHE A 34 17.88 -1.75 -9.09
CA PHE A 34 17.54 -2.80 -10.06
C PHE A 34 17.70 -4.19 -9.44
N GLU A 35 18.76 -4.44 -8.67
CA GLU A 35 18.91 -5.71 -7.93
C GLU A 35 17.78 -5.88 -6.94
N GLU A 36 17.46 -4.82 -6.21
CA GLU A 36 16.43 -4.82 -5.18
C GLU A 36 15.07 -5.17 -5.76
N GLY A 37 14.73 -4.61 -6.93
CA GLY A 37 13.52 -4.97 -7.65
C GLY A 37 13.39 -6.46 -7.93
N LEU A 38 14.51 -7.17 -8.20
CA LEU A 38 14.51 -8.62 -8.35
C LEU A 38 14.51 -9.36 -7.00
N ASN A 39 15.24 -8.85 -6.00
CA ASN A 39 15.34 -9.45 -4.67
C ASN A 39 14.00 -9.47 -3.91
N THR A 40 13.06 -8.58 -4.28
CA THR A 40 11.66 -8.65 -3.79
C THR A 40 10.94 -9.96 -4.12
N PHE A 41 11.45 -10.78 -5.07
CA PHE A 41 10.80 -12.02 -5.48
C PHE A 41 10.52 -12.96 -4.30
N GLY A 42 11.48 -13.17 -3.39
CA GLY A 42 11.30 -14.06 -2.24
C GLY A 42 10.18 -13.60 -1.30
N PRO A 43 10.27 -12.37 -0.75
CA PRO A 43 9.22 -11.79 0.08
C PRO A 43 7.83 -11.74 -0.59
N LEU A 44 7.76 -11.33 -1.87
CA LEU A 44 6.51 -11.31 -2.63
C LEU A 44 5.96 -12.72 -2.83
N ALA A 45 6.81 -13.69 -3.19
CA ALA A 45 6.37 -15.07 -3.39
C ALA A 45 5.79 -15.68 -2.10
N LEU A 46 6.43 -15.43 -0.96
CA LEU A 46 5.95 -15.91 0.36
C LEU A 46 4.60 -15.32 0.75
N SER A 47 4.34 -14.05 0.40
CA SER A 47 3.11 -13.35 0.76
C SER A 47 1.96 -13.58 -0.24
N MET A 48 2.28 -13.79 -1.53
CA MET A 48 1.30 -13.78 -2.60
C MET A 48 0.96 -15.16 -3.15
N VAL A 49 1.94 -16.05 -3.36
CA VAL A 49 1.71 -17.30 -4.11
C VAL A 49 0.67 -18.16 -3.39
N GLY A 50 0.85 -18.35 -2.08
CA GLY A 50 -0.12 -19.08 -1.28
C GLY A 50 -1.50 -18.41 -1.26
N MET A 51 -1.55 -17.09 -1.25
CA MET A 51 -2.80 -16.33 -1.27
C MET A 51 -3.53 -16.49 -2.61
N ILE A 52 -2.82 -16.36 -3.74
CA ILE A 52 -3.33 -16.58 -5.10
C ILE A 52 -3.86 -18.01 -5.23
N SER A 53 -3.08 -19.00 -4.78
CA SER A 53 -3.51 -20.40 -4.71
C SER A 53 -4.78 -20.60 -3.88
N LEU A 54 -4.96 -19.82 -2.82
CA LEU A 54 -6.07 -19.92 -1.89
C LEU A 54 -7.34 -19.16 -2.32
N VAL A 55 -7.26 -18.28 -3.33
CA VAL A 55 -8.39 -17.43 -3.79
C VAL A 55 -9.69 -18.23 -4.01
N PRO A 56 -9.71 -19.37 -4.75
CA PRO A 56 -10.96 -20.10 -4.99
C PRO A 56 -11.62 -20.58 -3.70
N ILE A 57 -10.82 -21.05 -2.74
CA ILE A 57 -11.26 -21.53 -1.44
C ILE A 57 -11.80 -20.37 -0.60
N LEU A 58 -11.07 -19.25 -0.54
CA LEU A 58 -11.50 -18.07 0.21
C LEU A 58 -12.80 -17.50 -0.34
N SER A 59 -12.92 -17.34 -1.65
CA SER A 59 -14.16 -16.88 -2.27
C SER A 59 -15.32 -17.82 -1.96
N LYS A 60 -15.11 -19.15 -2.03
CA LYS A 60 -16.14 -20.14 -1.68
C LYS A 60 -16.62 -20.02 -0.22
N VAL A 61 -15.70 -19.75 0.71
CA VAL A 61 -16.01 -19.61 2.14
C VAL A 61 -16.65 -18.25 2.46
N LEU A 62 -16.19 -17.18 1.81
CA LEU A 62 -16.61 -15.81 2.10
C LEU A 62 -17.93 -15.46 1.40
N ASN A 63 -18.15 -15.94 0.16
CA ASN A 63 -19.30 -15.55 -0.66
C ASN A 63 -20.67 -15.76 0.02
N PRO A 64 -20.95 -16.87 0.73
CA PRO A 64 -22.24 -17.07 1.38
C PRO A 64 -22.62 -15.99 2.40
N LEU A 65 -21.62 -15.35 3.02
CA LEU A 65 -21.83 -14.26 3.98
C LEU A 65 -21.71 -12.89 3.32
N VAL A 66 -20.68 -12.68 2.51
CA VAL A 66 -20.32 -11.37 1.96
C VAL A 66 -21.29 -10.95 0.86
N VAL A 67 -21.65 -11.86 -0.05
CA VAL A 67 -22.47 -11.51 -1.22
C VAL A 67 -23.84 -10.95 -0.81
N PRO A 68 -24.62 -11.60 0.08
CA PRO A 68 -25.92 -11.08 0.49
C PRO A 68 -25.83 -9.69 1.14
N ILE A 69 -24.81 -9.47 1.98
CA ILE A 69 -24.62 -8.18 2.69
C ILE A 69 -24.28 -7.08 1.69
N TYR A 70 -23.30 -7.30 0.81
CA TYR A 70 -22.86 -6.27 -0.13
C TYR A 70 -23.95 -5.98 -1.19
N THR A 71 -24.60 -7.01 -1.71
CA THR A 71 -25.70 -6.83 -2.67
C THR A 71 -26.90 -6.12 -2.01
N PHE A 72 -27.20 -6.38 -0.74
CA PHE A 72 -28.22 -5.64 0.02
C PHE A 72 -27.88 -4.15 0.15
N LEU A 73 -26.60 -3.81 0.37
CA LEU A 73 -26.10 -2.43 0.37
C LEU A 73 -26.03 -1.82 -1.03
N GLY A 74 -26.35 -2.58 -2.08
CA GLY A 74 -26.25 -2.18 -3.48
C GLY A 74 -24.82 -2.17 -4.03
N ALA A 75 -23.87 -2.72 -3.29
CA ALA A 75 -22.45 -2.77 -3.62
C ALA A 75 -22.00 -4.15 -4.12
N ASP A 76 -20.87 -4.17 -4.80
CA ASP A 76 -20.23 -5.39 -5.29
C ASP A 76 -19.43 -6.07 -4.15
N PRO A 77 -19.52 -7.41 -3.99
CA PRO A 77 -18.77 -8.17 -2.99
C PRO A 77 -17.25 -7.97 -3.06
N ALA A 78 -16.68 -7.61 -4.22
CA ALA A 78 -15.25 -7.31 -4.38
C ALA A 78 -14.75 -6.25 -3.38
N MET A 79 -15.60 -5.29 -3.02
CA MET A 79 -15.25 -4.22 -2.08
C MET A 79 -14.91 -4.75 -0.68
N PHE A 80 -15.40 -5.94 -0.31
CA PHE A 80 -14.99 -6.62 0.92
C PHE A 80 -13.52 -7.03 0.89
N ALA A 81 -13.08 -7.65 -0.20
CA ALA A 81 -11.70 -8.09 -0.37
C ALA A 81 -10.73 -6.89 -0.28
N GLY A 82 -11.04 -5.80 -0.98
CA GLY A 82 -10.22 -4.58 -0.93
C GLY A 82 -10.26 -3.82 0.40
N THR A 83 -11.23 -4.13 1.28
CA THR A 83 -11.24 -3.60 2.65
C THR A 83 -10.28 -4.37 3.56
N LEU A 84 -10.09 -5.67 3.30
CA LEU A 84 -9.38 -6.57 4.19
C LEU A 84 -7.92 -6.78 3.85
N LEU A 85 -7.56 -6.80 2.56
CA LEU A 85 -6.22 -7.19 2.10
C LEU A 85 -5.63 -6.10 1.22
N ALA A 86 -4.32 -5.89 1.35
CA ALA A 86 -3.58 -5.03 0.43
C ALA A 86 -3.62 -5.59 -1.00
N ASN A 87 -3.51 -4.72 -2.01
CA ASN A 87 -3.59 -5.12 -3.42
C ASN A 87 -2.53 -6.17 -3.78
N ASP A 88 -1.30 -5.93 -3.34
CA ASP A 88 -0.11 -6.76 -3.49
C ASP A 88 -0.03 -7.91 -2.47
N MET A 89 -0.92 -7.99 -1.48
CA MET A 89 -1.04 -9.13 -0.56
C MET A 89 -2.24 -10.02 -0.90
N GLY A 90 -2.55 -10.11 -2.20
CA GLY A 90 -3.63 -10.93 -2.76
C GLY A 90 -5.04 -10.32 -2.67
N GLY A 91 -5.17 -9.10 -2.14
CA GLY A 91 -6.44 -8.36 -2.15
C GLY A 91 -6.94 -8.06 -3.56
N PHE A 92 -6.04 -7.82 -4.52
CA PHE A 92 -6.41 -7.65 -5.93
C PHE A 92 -7.05 -8.93 -6.50
N HIS A 93 -6.37 -10.07 -6.35
CA HIS A 93 -6.84 -11.35 -6.91
C HIS A 93 -8.14 -11.81 -6.26
N LEU A 94 -8.27 -11.65 -4.94
CA LEU A 94 -9.51 -11.95 -4.23
C LEU A 94 -10.66 -11.01 -4.67
N ALA A 95 -10.39 -9.71 -4.84
CA ALA A 95 -11.38 -8.75 -5.30
C ALA A 95 -11.90 -9.09 -6.71
N VAL A 96 -11.00 -9.34 -7.66
CA VAL A 96 -11.37 -9.72 -9.03
C VAL A 96 -12.17 -11.03 -9.05
N ASN A 97 -11.82 -12.00 -8.21
CA ASN A 97 -12.53 -13.28 -8.15
C ASN A 97 -13.92 -13.18 -7.51
N MET A 98 -14.10 -12.31 -6.51
CA MET A 98 -15.39 -12.08 -5.86
C MET A 98 -16.29 -11.09 -6.62
N ALA A 99 -15.75 -10.41 -7.64
CA ALA A 99 -16.45 -9.35 -8.34
C ALA A 99 -17.63 -9.85 -9.17
N GLN A 100 -18.75 -9.12 -9.13
CA GLN A 100 -19.85 -9.32 -10.07
C GLN A 100 -19.60 -8.60 -11.40
N THR A 101 -18.76 -7.56 -11.39
CA THR A 101 -18.37 -6.80 -12.58
C THR A 101 -16.86 -6.54 -12.61
N THR A 102 -16.25 -6.56 -13.80
CA THR A 102 -14.82 -6.26 -13.97
C THR A 102 -14.44 -4.91 -13.37
N GLU A 103 -15.26 -3.88 -13.59
CA GLU A 103 -15.01 -2.54 -13.08
C GLU A 103 -14.97 -2.50 -11.54
N ALA A 104 -15.88 -3.22 -10.85
CA ALA A 104 -15.87 -3.27 -9.39
C ALA A 104 -14.67 -4.06 -8.85
N GLY A 105 -14.28 -5.14 -9.54
CA GLY A 105 -13.07 -5.89 -9.22
C GLY A 105 -11.81 -5.02 -9.30
N LEU A 106 -11.67 -4.21 -10.36
CA LEU A 106 -10.56 -3.28 -10.54
C LEU A 106 -10.61 -2.12 -9.54
N LEU A 107 -11.79 -1.56 -9.26
CA LEU A 107 -11.97 -0.50 -8.27
C LEU A 107 -11.57 -0.98 -6.86
N ALA A 108 -12.04 -2.16 -6.47
CA ALA A 108 -11.74 -2.77 -5.19
C ALA A 108 -10.26 -3.18 -5.10
N GLY A 109 -9.77 -3.89 -6.12
CA GLY A 109 -8.45 -4.53 -6.11
C GLY A 109 -7.29 -3.57 -6.35
N ALA A 110 -7.41 -2.62 -7.30
CA ALA A 110 -6.30 -1.73 -7.65
C ALA A 110 -6.28 -0.45 -6.82
N ILE A 111 -7.45 0.06 -6.38
CA ILE A 111 -7.57 1.37 -5.72
C ILE A 111 -7.86 1.20 -4.23
N LEU A 112 -8.98 0.56 -3.86
CA LEU A 112 -9.37 0.43 -2.45
C LEU A 112 -8.36 -0.42 -1.66
N ALA A 113 -7.97 -1.59 -2.17
CA ALA A 113 -7.03 -2.50 -1.52
C ALA A 113 -5.67 -1.84 -1.26
N ALA A 114 -5.19 -1.04 -2.21
CA ALA A 114 -3.95 -0.28 -2.08
C ALA A 114 -4.03 0.84 -1.01
N MET A 115 -5.21 1.15 -0.46
CA MET A 115 -5.40 2.12 0.62
C MET A 115 -5.93 1.45 1.89
N LEU A 116 -7.20 1.03 1.90
CA LEU A 116 -7.86 0.53 3.10
C LEU A 116 -7.34 -0.85 3.51
N GLY A 117 -7.26 -1.76 2.55
CA GLY A 117 -6.68 -3.09 2.78
C GLY A 117 -5.26 -3.00 3.30
N CYS A 118 -4.40 -2.24 2.61
CA CYS A 118 -3.03 -1.93 3.04
C CYS A 118 -3.00 -1.35 4.47
N THR A 119 -3.93 -0.45 4.81
CA THR A 119 -3.99 0.12 6.16
C THR A 119 -4.28 -0.93 7.24
N VAL A 120 -5.20 -1.84 6.93
CA VAL A 120 -5.67 -2.90 7.84
C VAL A 120 -4.59 -3.95 8.11
N VAL A 121 -3.91 -4.43 7.05
CA VAL A 121 -2.92 -5.51 7.20
C VAL A 121 -1.49 -5.04 7.40
N PHE A 122 -1.19 -3.79 7.08
CA PHE A 122 0.17 -3.26 7.15
C PHE A 122 0.28 -2.02 8.05
N THR A 123 -0.29 -0.89 7.66
CA THR A 123 -0.05 0.41 8.34
C THR A 123 -0.34 0.35 9.84
N ILE A 124 -1.49 -0.19 10.25
CA ILE A 124 -1.86 -0.27 11.68
C ILE A 124 -0.94 -1.23 12.45
N PRO A 125 -0.85 -2.53 12.09
CA PRO A 125 -0.06 -3.48 12.86
C PRO A 125 1.44 -3.20 12.84
N VAL A 126 2.01 -2.86 11.67
CA VAL A 126 3.44 -2.60 11.51
C VAL A 126 3.81 -1.25 12.13
N GLY A 127 3.05 -0.20 11.80
CA GLY A 127 3.30 1.13 12.33
C GLY A 127 3.24 1.18 13.86
N LEU A 128 2.22 0.58 14.49
CA LEU A 128 2.14 0.55 15.97
C LEU A 128 3.19 -0.36 16.64
N GLY A 129 3.73 -1.33 15.89
CA GLY A 129 4.85 -2.16 16.33
C GLY A 129 6.19 -1.42 16.33
N ILE A 130 6.39 -0.50 15.38
CA ILE A 130 7.63 0.28 15.22
C ILE A 130 7.59 1.57 16.06
N VAL A 131 6.47 2.28 16.04
CA VAL A 131 6.34 3.60 16.67
C VAL A 131 6.41 3.48 18.20
N SER A 132 7.23 4.34 18.81
CA SER A 132 7.42 4.40 20.26
C SER A 132 6.12 4.70 20.99
N GLU A 133 5.97 4.18 22.22
CA GLU A 133 4.70 4.24 22.96
C GLU A 133 4.17 5.67 23.15
N GLN A 134 5.08 6.60 23.40
CA GLN A 134 4.78 8.04 23.53
C GLN A 134 4.21 8.67 22.24
N ASN A 135 4.54 8.11 21.08
CA ASN A 135 4.15 8.61 19.77
C ASN A 135 2.91 7.92 19.20
N ARG A 136 2.53 6.74 19.73
CA ARG A 136 1.36 5.98 19.29
C ARG A 136 0.06 6.79 19.26
N PRO A 137 -0.25 7.71 20.20
CA PRO A 137 -1.46 8.51 20.11
C PRO A 137 -1.49 9.42 18.87
N TYR A 138 -0.38 10.05 18.50
CA TYR A 138 -0.32 10.92 17.32
C TYR A 138 -0.42 10.10 16.03
N PHE A 139 0.26 8.94 16.00
CA PHE A 139 0.16 7.98 14.92
C PHE A 139 -1.28 7.49 14.73
N ALA A 140 -1.90 6.94 15.78
CA ALA A 140 -3.26 6.41 15.70
C ALA A 140 -4.26 7.48 15.24
N ASN A 141 -4.18 8.70 15.78
CA ASN A 141 -5.02 9.81 15.32
C ASN A 141 -4.79 10.13 13.83
N GLY A 142 -3.55 10.05 13.34
CA GLY A 142 -3.25 10.24 11.92
C GLY A 142 -3.87 9.14 11.05
N VAL A 143 -3.79 7.87 11.49
CA VAL A 143 -4.46 6.76 10.81
C VAL A 143 -5.97 6.99 10.70
N LEU A 144 -6.61 7.46 11.79
CA LEU A 144 -8.03 7.80 11.79
C LEU A 144 -8.37 8.79 10.67
N VAL A 145 -7.59 9.87 10.56
CA VAL A 145 -7.79 10.91 9.55
C VAL A 145 -7.56 10.36 8.15
N GLY A 146 -6.52 9.56 7.94
CA GLY A 146 -6.29 8.92 6.65
C GLY A 146 -7.47 8.03 6.23
N VAL A 147 -7.92 7.14 7.12
CA VAL A 147 -8.97 6.15 6.81
C VAL A 147 -10.28 6.82 6.40
N ILE A 148 -10.71 7.87 7.11
CA ILE A 148 -11.96 8.58 6.76
C ILE A 148 -11.89 9.31 5.42
N THR A 149 -10.70 9.57 4.87
CA THR A 149 -10.53 10.24 3.57
C THR A 149 -10.35 9.28 2.39
N ILE A 150 -10.18 7.97 2.62
CA ILE A 150 -10.07 6.95 1.56
C ILE A 150 -11.24 6.98 0.56
N PRO A 151 -12.51 7.20 0.96
CA PRO A 151 -13.62 7.35 0.01
C PRO A 151 -13.38 8.39 -1.09
N VAL A 152 -12.63 9.46 -0.79
CA VAL A 152 -12.26 10.48 -1.80
C VAL A 152 -11.36 9.87 -2.87
N GLY A 153 -10.37 9.06 -2.47
CA GLY A 153 -9.46 8.42 -3.39
C GLY A 153 -10.13 7.35 -4.24
N VAL A 154 -11.04 6.57 -3.66
CA VAL A 154 -11.84 5.58 -4.40
C VAL A 154 -12.74 6.29 -5.42
N LEU A 155 -13.37 7.41 -5.04
CA LEU A 155 -14.19 8.22 -5.95
C LEU A 155 -13.35 8.75 -7.13
N VAL A 156 -12.25 9.45 -6.84
CA VAL A 156 -11.42 10.07 -7.87
C VAL A 156 -10.75 9.01 -8.75
N GLY A 157 -10.20 7.95 -8.17
CA GLY A 157 -9.58 6.87 -8.91
C GLY A 157 -10.57 6.17 -9.84
N GLY A 158 -11.79 5.87 -9.36
CA GLY A 158 -12.84 5.28 -10.20
C GLY A 158 -13.27 6.19 -11.36
N LEU A 159 -13.36 7.50 -11.12
CA LEU A 159 -13.68 8.47 -12.19
C LEU A 159 -12.57 8.55 -13.24
N VAL A 160 -11.31 8.52 -12.82
CA VAL A 160 -10.14 8.52 -13.73
C VAL A 160 -10.06 7.22 -14.52
N ALA A 161 -10.49 6.09 -13.94
CA ALA A 161 -10.64 4.82 -14.64
C ALA A 161 -11.79 4.80 -15.66
N GLY A 162 -12.63 5.85 -15.70
CA GLY A 162 -13.79 5.94 -16.59
C GLY A 162 -14.99 5.12 -16.13
N PHE A 163 -15.02 4.68 -14.87
CA PHE A 163 -16.12 3.87 -14.34
C PHE A 163 -17.39 4.70 -14.10
N GLY A 164 -18.54 4.03 -14.16
CA GLY A 164 -19.84 4.68 -13.96
C GLY A 164 -20.00 5.29 -12.56
N VAL A 165 -20.36 6.57 -12.48
CA VAL A 165 -20.53 7.30 -11.20
C VAL A 165 -21.45 6.56 -10.23
N VAL A 166 -22.57 6.03 -10.72
CA VAL A 166 -23.53 5.28 -9.88
C VAL A 166 -22.91 4.00 -9.32
N MET A 167 -22.09 3.29 -10.10
CA MET A 167 -21.38 2.11 -9.64
C MET A 167 -20.39 2.49 -8.52
N ILE A 168 -19.62 3.55 -8.71
CA ILE A 168 -18.64 4.02 -7.72
C ILE A 168 -19.36 4.40 -6.41
N LEU A 169 -20.41 5.22 -6.49
CA LEU A 169 -21.15 5.69 -5.31
C LEU A 169 -21.80 4.55 -4.52
N ARG A 170 -22.35 3.54 -5.20
CA ARG A 170 -22.88 2.34 -4.54
C ARG A 170 -21.79 1.57 -3.82
N ASN A 171 -20.65 1.38 -4.48
CA ASN A 171 -19.50 0.69 -3.90
C ASN A 171 -18.83 1.46 -2.76
N LEU A 172 -19.01 2.78 -2.67
CA LEU A 172 -18.53 3.59 -1.53
C LEU A 172 -19.34 3.38 -0.25
N VAL A 173 -20.61 2.96 -0.32
CA VAL A 173 -21.47 2.77 0.86
C VAL A 173 -20.83 1.84 1.91
N PRO A 174 -20.44 0.59 1.58
CA PRO A 174 -19.79 -0.29 2.56
C PRO A 174 -18.44 0.24 3.02
N ILE A 175 -17.73 1.00 2.19
CA ILE A 175 -16.40 1.55 2.51
C ILE A 175 -16.49 2.68 3.53
N ILE A 176 -17.49 3.56 3.39
CA ILE A 176 -17.75 4.60 4.38
C ILE A 176 -18.12 3.97 5.72
N ILE A 177 -18.95 2.91 5.72
CA ILE A 177 -19.31 2.17 6.94
C ILE A 177 -18.05 1.57 7.57
N ALA A 178 -17.23 0.86 6.80
CA ALA A 178 -15.99 0.26 7.28
C ALA A 178 -15.00 1.31 7.83
N ALA A 179 -14.80 2.41 7.11
CA ALA A 179 -13.94 3.51 7.52
C ALA A 179 -14.40 4.14 8.85
N VAL A 180 -15.71 4.36 9.01
CA VAL A 180 -16.28 4.87 10.27
C VAL A 180 -16.11 3.87 11.41
N LEU A 181 -16.34 2.58 11.17
CA LEU A 181 -16.17 1.54 12.19
C LEU A 181 -14.70 1.42 12.64
N ILE A 182 -13.76 1.40 11.70
CA ILE A 182 -12.33 1.38 11.99
C ILE A 182 -11.95 2.66 12.74
N ALA A 183 -12.47 3.82 12.31
CA ALA A 183 -12.16 5.08 12.96
C ALA A 183 -12.69 5.13 14.42
N VAL A 184 -13.93 4.70 14.65
CA VAL A 184 -14.50 4.63 16.01
C VAL A 184 -13.76 3.60 16.86
N GLY A 185 -13.41 2.45 16.29
CA GLY A 185 -12.66 1.39 16.95
C GLY A 185 -11.28 1.86 17.41
N LEU A 186 -10.51 2.49 16.51
CA LEU A 186 -9.18 3.02 16.84
C LEU A 186 -9.26 4.21 17.81
N TRP A 187 -10.34 5.01 17.78
CA TRP A 187 -10.53 6.11 18.73
C TRP A 187 -10.84 5.61 20.15
N LYS A 188 -11.74 4.64 20.28
CA LYS A 188 -12.22 4.15 21.60
C LYS A 188 -11.38 3.01 22.17
N PHE A 189 -10.83 2.16 21.32
CA PHE A 189 -10.17 0.90 21.72
C PHE A 189 -8.88 0.62 20.91
N PRO A 190 -7.91 1.54 20.85
CA PRO A 190 -6.72 1.42 19.99
C PRO A 190 -5.92 0.14 20.24
N ASP A 191 -5.64 -0.22 21.49
CA ASP A 191 -4.86 -1.42 21.82
C ASP A 191 -5.59 -2.71 21.41
N PHE A 192 -6.91 -2.75 21.57
CA PHE A 192 -7.73 -3.89 21.16
C PHE A 192 -7.74 -4.04 19.63
N MET A 193 -7.96 -2.93 18.90
CA MET A 193 -7.89 -2.92 17.43
C MET A 193 -6.52 -3.38 16.94
N THR A 194 -5.45 -2.90 17.54
CA THR A 194 -4.07 -3.26 17.20
C THR A 194 -3.83 -4.76 17.38
N LYS A 195 -4.21 -5.31 18.55
CA LYS A 195 -4.12 -6.75 18.81
C LYS A 195 -4.97 -7.56 17.83
N GLY A 196 -6.17 -7.07 17.50
CA GLY A 196 -7.07 -7.67 16.52
C GLY A 196 -6.46 -7.74 15.13
N PHE A 197 -5.95 -6.62 14.61
CA PHE A 197 -5.29 -6.57 13.30
C PHE A 197 -3.99 -7.38 13.25
N LEU A 198 -3.19 -7.38 14.31
CA LEU A 198 -2.01 -8.24 14.41
C LEU A 198 -2.38 -9.72 14.42
N ALA A 199 -3.41 -10.11 15.17
CA ALA A 199 -3.90 -11.48 15.19
C ALA A 199 -4.45 -11.89 13.81
N PHE A 200 -5.19 -11.00 13.17
CA PHE A 200 -5.69 -11.19 11.81
C PHE A 200 -4.56 -11.36 10.79
N GLY A 201 -3.55 -10.47 10.81
CA GLY A 201 -2.38 -10.57 9.93
C GLY A 201 -1.60 -11.88 10.17
N LYS A 202 -1.38 -12.29 11.42
CA LYS A 202 -0.75 -13.58 11.75
C LYS A 202 -1.56 -14.78 11.26
N PHE A 203 -2.88 -14.71 11.39
CA PHE A 203 -3.77 -15.74 10.87
C PHE A 203 -3.68 -15.83 9.34
N LEU A 204 -3.69 -14.70 8.63
CA LEU A 204 -3.51 -14.64 7.18
C LEU A 204 -2.18 -15.25 6.74
N VAL A 205 -1.07 -14.85 7.37
CA VAL A 205 0.25 -15.42 7.09
C VAL A 205 0.27 -16.94 7.29
N ALA A 206 -0.38 -17.43 8.35
CA ALA A 206 -0.47 -18.87 8.61
C ALA A 206 -1.22 -19.61 7.50
N ILE A 207 -2.43 -19.14 7.11
CA ILE A 207 -3.21 -19.81 6.06
C ILE A 207 -2.54 -19.72 4.69
N ILE A 208 -1.89 -18.60 4.37
CA ILE A 208 -1.14 -18.39 3.13
C ILE A 208 0.06 -19.35 3.07
N SER A 209 0.81 -19.47 4.17
CA SER A 209 1.95 -20.37 4.27
C SER A 209 1.54 -21.84 4.12
N LEU A 210 0.40 -22.23 4.70
CA LEU A 210 -0.15 -23.58 4.55
C LEU A 210 -0.61 -23.85 3.13
N ALA A 211 -1.31 -22.91 2.49
CA ALA A 211 -1.73 -23.03 1.10
C ALA A 211 -0.51 -23.15 0.17
N LEU A 212 0.52 -22.33 0.37
CA LEU A 212 1.78 -22.42 -0.38
C LEU A 212 2.45 -23.78 -0.18
N GLY A 213 2.52 -24.26 1.07
CA GLY A 213 3.13 -25.55 1.41
C GLY A 213 2.39 -26.73 0.76
N ILE A 214 1.05 -26.75 0.86
CA ILE A 214 0.21 -27.78 0.23
C ILE A 214 0.35 -27.74 -1.28
N GLY A 215 0.17 -26.58 -1.91
CA GLY A 215 0.25 -26.45 -3.35
C GLY A 215 1.64 -26.78 -3.91
N SER A 216 2.70 -26.43 -3.18
CA SER A 216 4.08 -26.82 -3.54
C SER A 216 4.30 -28.32 -3.39
N PHE A 217 3.75 -28.94 -2.34
CA PHE A 217 3.83 -30.38 -2.14
C PHE A 217 3.12 -31.14 -3.27
N GLU A 218 1.90 -30.73 -3.63
CA GLU A 218 1.14 -31.33 -4.73
C GLU A 218 1.87 -31.19 -6.07
N LEU A 219 2.47 -30.02 -6.33
CA LEU A 219 3.30 -29.79 -7.52
C LEU A 219 4.52 -30.74 -7.58
N LEU A 220 5.25 -30.88 -6.48
CA LEU A 220 6.49 -31.66 -6.45
C LEU A 220 6.25 -33.18 -6.47
N THR A 221 5.16 -33.64 -5.86
CA THR A 221 4.85 -35.07 -5.74
C THR A 221 3.91 -35.59 -6.82
N GLY A 222 3.18 -34.69 -7.49
CA GLY A 222 2.07 -35.04 -8.38
C GLY A 222 0.84 -35.59 -7.64
N TRP A 223 0.83 -35.55 -6.31
CA TRP A 223 -0.30 -36.01 -5.50
C TRP A 223 -1.39 -34.94 -5.47
N GLN A 224 -2.64 -35.38 -5.35
CA GLN A 224 -3.80 -34.51 -5.10
C GLN A 224 -4.31 -34.82 -3.69
N ILE A 225 -3.96 -33.96 -2.74
CA ILE A 225 -4.31 -34.06 -1.31
C ILE A 225 -5.57 -33.26 -1.03
N MET A 226 -5.76 -32.14 -1.71
CA MET A 226 -6.94 -31.32 -1.54
C MET A 226 -8.22 -32.09 -1.95
N PRO A 227 -9.28 -32.06 -1.13
CA PRO A 227 -10.54 -32.71 -1.47
C PRO A 227 -11.16 -32.12 -2.74
N ALA A 228 -11.93 -32.94 -3.45
CA ALA A 228 -12.66 -32.49 -4.63
C ALA A 228 -13.54 -31.26 -4.31
N GLY A 229 -13.44 -30.22 -5.13
CA GLY A 229 -14.10 -28.93 -4.97
C GLY A 229 -13.43 -27.97 -3.98
N TRP A 230 -12.26 -28.32 -3.43
CA TRP A 230 -11.43 -27.48 -2.55
C TRP A 230 -10.00 -27.38 -3.10
N GLU A 231 -9.82 -27.51 -4.40
CA GLU A 231 -8.53 -27.46 -5.05
C GLU A 231 -7.93 -26.05 -4.91
N LEU A 232 -6.60 -26.02 -4.71
CA LEU A 232 -5.84 -24.79 -4.79
C LEU A 232 -5.54 -24.47 -6.25
N THR A 233 -5.50 -23.19 -6.60
CA THR A 233 -4.92 -22.79 -7.88
C THR A 233 -3.43 -23.19 -7.88
N PRO A 234 -2.90 -23.76 -8.99
CA PRO A 234 -1.49 -24.17 -9.07
C PRO A 234 -0.54 -23.06 -8.63
N VAL A 235 0.42 -23.40 -7.76
CA VAL A 235 1.41 -22.43 -7.24
C VAL A 235 2.27 -21.80 -8.35
N THR A 236 2.39 -22.48 -9.49
CA THR A 236 3.08 -21.96 -10.67
C THR A 236 2.43 -20.68 -11.22
N GLU A 237 1.10 -20.55 -11.15
CA GLU A 237 0.42 -19.33 -11.58
C GLU A 237 0.80 -18.15 -10.69
N GLY A 238 0.80 -18.36 -9.37
CA GLY A 238 1.24 -17.34 -8.41
C GLY A 238 2.71 -16.96 -8.62
N LEU A 239 3.59 -17.93 -8.86
CA LEU A 239 5.01 -17.69 -9.11
C LEU A 239 5.24 -16.88 -10.40
N GLU A 240 4.49 -17.17 -11.46
CA GLU A 240 4.56 -16.43 -12.71
C GLU A 240 4.14 -14.96 -12.52
N ILE A 241 3.04 -14.72 -11.81
CA ILE A 241 2.57 -13.37 -11.49
C ILE A 241 3.64 -12.61 -10.70
N VAL A 242 4.22 -13.22 -9.67
CA VAL A 242 5.29 -12.59 -8.86
C VAL A 242 6.52 -12.30 -9.70
N ALA A 243 6.94 -13.22 -10.58
CA ALA A 243 8.06 -13.00 -11.48
C ALA A 243 7.82 -11.79 -12.40
N GLN A 244 6.61 -11.69 -12.97
CA GLN A 244 6.23 -10.55 -13.82
C GLN A 244 6.28 -9.23 -13.03
N ILE A 245 5.78 -9.20 -11.80
CA ILE A 245 5.86 -8.02 -10.93
C ILE A 245 7.32 -7.60 -10.70
N CYS A 246 8.21 -8.54 -10.38
CA CYS A 246 9.64 -8.24 -10.18
C CYS A 246 10.29 -7.63 -11.42
N LEU A 247 9.92 -8.07 -12.64
CA LEU A 247 10.41 -7.45 -13.88
C LEU A 247 10.00 -5.98 -13.97
N PHE A 248 8.79 -5.62 -13.56
CA PHE A 248 8.38 -4.22 -13.48
C PHE A 248 9.12 -3.48 -12.36
N LEU A 249 9.30 -4.08 -11.19
CA LEU A 249 10.00 -3.47 -10.04
C LEU A 249 11.48 -3.17 -10.33
N MET A 250 12.16 -4.03 -11.09
CA MET A 250 13.53 -3.79 -11.58
C MET A 250 13.66 -2.47 -12.37
N GLY A 251 12.57 -1.98 -12.98
CA GLY A 251 12.50 -0.66 -13.60
C GLY A 251 11.85 0.42 -12.72
N ALA A 252 10.86 0.04 -11.91
CA ALA A 252 10.16 0.93 -10.99
C ALA A 252 11.12 1.53 -9.96
N PHE A 253 11.91 0.70 -9.28
CA PHE A 253 12.76 1.14 -8.18
C PHE A 253 13.87 2.11 -8.63
N PRO A 254 14.62 1.87 -9.72
CA PRO A 254 15.57 2.86 -10.24
C PRO A 254 14.90 4.17 -10.65
N LEU A 255 13.75 4.11 -11.34
CA LEU A 255 12.97 5.30 -11.69
C LEU A 255 12.60 6.08 -10.43
N MET A 256 12.24 5.36 -9.37
CA MET A 256 11.77 5.95 -8.13
C MET A 256 12.88 6.54 -7.29
N HIS A 257 14.02 5.89 -7.22
CA HIS A 257 15.23 6.45 -6.66
C HIS A 257 15.63 7.74 -7.40
N PHE A 258 15.51 7.78 -8.73
CA PHE A 258 15.76 8.99 -9.50
C PHE A 258 14.76 10.12 -9.20
N ILE A 259 13.46 9.82 -9.21
CA ILE A 259 12.40 10.81 -8.94
C ILE A 259 12.57 11.41 -7.55
N THR A 260 12.77 10.58 -6.52
CA THR A 260 12.95 11.04 -5.13
C THR A 260 14.19 11.92 -4.97
N LYS A 261 15.30 11.55 -5.61
CA LYS A 261 16.55 12.34 -5.62
C LYS A 261 16.39 13.69 -6.29
N VAL A 262 15.64 13.77 -7.40
CA VAL A 262 15.41 15.03 -8.14
C VAL A 262 14.36 15.91 -7.45
N ALA A 263 13.30 15.32 -6.90
CA ALA A 263 12.16 16.05 -6.33
C ALA A 263 12.35 16.50 -4.87
N HIS A 264 13.47 16.16 -4.21
CA HIS A 264 13.72 16.47 -2.81
C HIS A 264 13.55 17.98 -2.44
N LYS A 265 14.09 18.89 -3.26
CA LYS A 265 14.02 20.35 -3.02
C LYS A 265 12.61 20.94 -3.08
N PRO A 266 11.80 20.73 -4.12
CA PRO A 266 10.43 21.26 -4.16
C PRO A 266 9.53 20.63 -3.10
N LEU A 267 9.72 19.34 -2.76
CA LEU A 267 8.91 18.65 -1.76
C LEU A 267 9.22 19.10 -0.32
N SER A 268 10.48 19.34 0.02
CA SER A 268 10.87 19.91 1.34
C SER A 268 10.30 21.31 1.61
N ALA A 269 9.96 22.08 0.57
CA ALA A 269 9.27 23.37 0.73
C ALA A 269 7.81 23.22 1.21
N VAL A 270 7.15 22.12 0.87
CA VAL A 270 5.76 21.85 1.28
C VAL A 270 5.68 21.62 2.79
N GLY A 271 6.65 20.93 3.37
CA GLY A 271 6.68 20.68 4.81
C GLY A 271 6.78 21.95 5.67
N ARG A 272 7.54 22.96 5.22
CA ARG A 272 7.57 24.27 5.89
C ARG A 272 6.19 24.94 5.94
N ALA A 273 5.40 24.84 4.86
CA ALA A 273 4.05 25.38 4.82
C ALA A 273 3.08 24.63 5.76
N LEU A 274 3.36 23.35 6.04
CA LEU A 274 2.60 22.52 6.97
C LEU A 274 2.96 22.77 8.44
N GLY A 275 4.02 23.53 8.73
CA GLY A 275 4.48 23.86 10.07
C GLY A 275 5.09 22.66 10.81
N ILE A 276 5.73 21.75 10.07
CA ILE A 276 6.40 20.54 10.58
C ILE A 276 7.92 20.68 10.43
N ASN A 277 8.70 19.91 11.20
CA ASN A 277 10.15 19.91 11.11
C ASN A 277 10.68 19.28 9.81
N GLU A 278 11.99 19.40 9.56
CA GLU A 278 12.61 18.91 8.32
C GLU A 278 12.53 17.39 8.20
N VAL A 279 12.69 16.65 9.30
CA VAL A 279 12.59 15.19 9.32
C VAL A 279 11.18 14.75 8.91
N ALA A 280 10.14 15.36 9.48
CA ALA A 280 8.75 15.11 9.09
C ALA A 280 8.47 15.51 7.64
N SER A 281 9.10 16.57 7.14
CA SER A 281 8.98 16.98 5.74
C SER A 281 9.56 15.92 4.78
N GLY A 282 10.73 15.35 5.13
CA GLY A 282 11.34 14.23 4.41
C GLY A 282 10.47 12.98 4.46
N GLY A 283 9.87 12.68 5.61
CA GLY A 283 8.97 11.55 5.80
C GLY A 283 7.82 11.48 4.79
N LEU A 284 7.25 12.63 4.41
CA LEU A 284 6.16 12.68 3.40
C LEU A 284 6.62 12.15 2.05
N ILE A 285 7.89 12.39 1.69
CA ILE A 285 8.49 11.93 0.45
C ILE A 285 8.80 10.43 0.54
N VAL A 286 9.52 10.06 1.60
CA VAL A 286 10.00 8.69 1.83
C VAL A 286 8.83 7.71 1.87
N THR A 287 7.74 8.09 2.53
CA THR A 287 6.52 7.29 2.63
C THR A 287 5.94 6.89 1.26
N MET A 288 6.06 7.73 0.23
CA MET A 288 5.54 7.40 -1.10
C MET A 288 6.25 6.19 -1.73
N ALA A 289 7.50 5.95 -1.34
CA ALA A 289 8.25 4.76 -1.69
C ALA A 289 7.96 3.63 -0.67
N ASN A 290 8.22 3.88 0.62
CA ASN A 290 7.98 2.93 1.69
C ASN A 290 7.68 3.63 3.02
N ALA A 291 6.69 3.12 3.77
CA ALA A 291 6.27 3.71 5.03
C ALA A 291 7.17 3.34 6.24
N ILE A 292 7.89 2.21 6.20
CA ILE A 292 8.74 1.72 7.30
C ILE A 292 9.81 2.74 7.72
N PRO A 293 10.67 3.25 6.82
CA PRO A 293 11.69 4.22 7.20
C PRO A 293 11.08 5.47 7.84
N THR A 294 9.93 5.91 7.34
CA THR A 294 9.21 7.05 7.92
C THR A 294 8.74 6.77 9.35
N TYR A 295 8.27 5.55 9.64
CA TYR A 295 7.82 5.16 10.99
C TYR A 295 8.98 5.13 11.99
N MET A 296 10.17 4.70 11.57
CA MET A 296 11.37 4.73 12.41
C MET A 296 11.82 6.15 12.72
N LEU A 297 11.73 7.06 11.74
CA LEU A 297 12.05 8.47 11.89
C LEU A 297 11.09 9.25 12.81
N MET A 298 9.94 8.68 13.19
CA MET A 298 8.93 9.39 14.00
C MET A 298 9.41 9.78 15.40
N THR A 299 10.48 9.18 15.92
CA THR A 299 11.09 9.60 17.19
C THR A 299 11.81 10.95 17.09
N GLU A 300 12.20 11.34 15.87
CA GLU A 300 12.87 12.60 15.53
C GLU A 300 11.89 13.64 14.94
N MET A 301 10.62 13.28 14.78
CA MET A 301 9.58 14.20 14.29
C MET A 301 8.89 14.93 15.43
N ASP A 302 8.50 16.18 15.18
CA ASP A 302 7.57 16.87 16.06
C ASP A 302 6.17 16.22 16.01
N LYS A 303 5.37 16.41 17.06
CA LYS A 303 4.05 15.75 17.21
C LYS A 303 3.10 16.05 16.04
N ARG A 304 3.17 17.27 15.50
CA ARG A 304 2.38 17.68 14.33
C ARG A 304 2.88 16.97 13.09
N GLY A 305 4.21 16.85 12.95
CA GLY A 305 4.90 16.05 11.95
C GLY A 305 4.45 14.60 11.91
N ILE A 306 4.46 13.91 13.06
CA ILE A 306 4.01 12.50 13.18
C ILE A 306 2.55 12.36 12.73
N PHE A 307 1.67 13.22 13.23
CA PHE A 307 0.25 13.16 12.93
C PHE A 307 -0.05 13.37 11.43
N ILE A 308 0.56 14.39 10.82
CA ILE A 308 0.38 14.69 9.39
C ILE A 308 1.01 13.62 8.51
N ASN A 309 2.22 13.16 8.83
CA ASN A 309 2.87 12.06 8.10
C ASN A 309 2.04 10.79 8.13
N THR A 310 1.48 10.46 9.30
CA THR A 310 0.68 9.26 9.42
C THR A 310 -0.59 9.36 8.59
N ALA A 311 -1.31 10.49 8.64
CA ALA A 311 -2.50 10.70 7.82
C ALA A 311 -2.20 10.61 6.32
N TRP A 312 -1.10 11.22 5.87
CA TRP A 312 -0.58 11.10 4.52
C TRP A 312 -0.29 9.63 4.15
N SER A 313 0.41 8.91 5.04
CA SER A 313 0.89 7.55 4.78
C SER A 313 -0.21 6.55 4.47
N VAL A 314 -1.40 6.68 5.09
CA VAL A 314 -2.54 5.78 4.89
C VAL A 314 -2.88 5.60 3.40
N SER A 315 -2.78 6.65 2.61
CA SER A 315 -3.07 6.59 1.17
C SER A 315 -1.83 6.76 0.31
N ALA A 316 -0.84 7.53 0.76
CA ALA A 316 0.38 7.82 0.00
C ALA A 316 1.39 6.68 -0.03
N MET A 317 1.34 5.77 0.95
CA MET A 317 2.26 4.64 1.04
C MET A 317 2.32 3.87 -0.28
N ALA A 318 3.56 3.66 -0.74
CA ALA A 318 3.90 2.88 -1.92
C ALA A 318 3.16 3.28 -3.20
N ILE A 319 2.59 4.50 -3.30
CA ILE A 319 2.07 5.05 -4.57
C ILE A 319 3.12 4.90 -5.67
N LEU A 320 4.37 5.11 -5.26
CA LEU A 320 5.52 5.15 -6.10
C LEU A 320 6.51 4.03 -5.73
N GLY A 321 6.01 2.90 -5.22
CA GLY A 321 6.81 1.76 -4.81
C GLY A 321 6.10 0.46 -5.20
N ASP A 322 5.91 -0.42 -4.23
CA ASP A 322 5.34 -1.75 -4.44
C ASP A 322 3.97 -1.73 -5.12
N HIS A 323 3.06 -0.83 -4.71
CA HIS A 323 1.74 -0.77 -5.34
C HIS A 323 1.80 -0.33 -6.81
N LEU A 324 2.77 0.52 -7.19
CA LEU A 324 2.99 0.89 -8.59
C LEU A 324 3.49 -0.30 -9.41
N GLY A 325 4.55 -0.95 -8.95
CA GLY A 325 5.12 -2.09 -9.65
C GLY A 325 4.14 -3.25 -9.75
N PHE A 326 3.40 -3.53 -8.66
CA PHE A 326 2.33 -4.52 -8.64
C PHE A 326 1.25 -4.20 -9.67
N THR A 327 0.70 -2.98 -9.62
CA THR A 327 -0.37 -2.57 -10.55
C THR A 327 0.12 -2.59 -12.00
N ALA A 328 1.37 -2.18 -12.25
CA ALA A 328 1.97 -2.27 -13.58
C ALA A 328 2.14 -3.72 -14.06
N GLY A 329 2.35 -4.67 -13.16
CA GLY A 329 2.44 -6.09 -13.48
C GLY A 329 1.10 -6.75 -13.78
N VAL A 330 0.05 -6.43 -13.01
CA VAL A 330 -1.23 -7.19 -13.07
C VAL A 330 -2.40 -6.46 -13.74
N ALA A 331 -2.38 -5.13 -13.75
CA ALA A 331 -3.44 -4.27 -14.32
C ALA A 331 -2.85 -2.94 -14.81
N PRO A 332 -2.03 -2.94 -15.89
CA PRO A 332 -1.34 -1.74 -16.35
C PRO A 332 -2.28 -0.55 -16.67
N GLU A 333 -3.52 -0.84 -17.08
CA GLU A 333 -4.56 0.15 -17.34
C GLU A 333 -4.99 0.92 -16.07
N MET A 334 -4.79 0.31 -14.89
CA MET A 334 -5.13 0.89 -13.59
C MET A 334 -4.00 1.69 -12.95
N ILE A 335 -2.82 1.80 -13.57
CA ILE A 335 -1.68 2.58 -13.03
C ILE A 335 -2.09 4.04 -12.73
N THR A 336 -2.57 4.77 -13.73
CA THR A 336 -2.98 6.18 -13.56
C THR A 336 -4.15 6.32 -12.58
N PRO A 337 -5.26 5.54 -12.70
CA PRO A 337 -6.34 5.55 -11.71
C PRO A 337 -5.88 5.32 -10.27
N MET A 338 -4.99 4.35 -10.04
CA MET A 338 -4.45 4.01 -8.72
C MET A 338 -3.62 5.16 -8.15
N ILE A 339 -2.67 5.69 -8.93
CA ILE A 339 -1.82 6.82 -8.52
C ILE A 339 -2.69 8.02 -8.17
N VAL A 340 -3.60 8.42 -9.07
CA VAL A 340 -4.41 9.64 -8.89
C VAL A 340 -5.41 9.46 -7.74
N GLY A 341 -6.03 8.29 -7.60
CA GLY A 341 -6.92 7.99 -6.48
C GLY A 341 -6.20 8.05 -5.13
N LYS A 342 -5.07 7.37 -5.00
CA LYS A 342 -4.26 7.40 -3.77
C LYS A 342 -3.75 8.80 -3.43
N PHE A 343 -3.26 9.56 -4.42
CA PHE A 343 -2.87 10.95 -4.21
C PHE A 343 -4.03 11.83 -3.76
N ALA A 344 -5.21 11.69 -4.38
CA ALA A 344 -6.39 12.46 -4.00
C ALA A 344 -6.81 12.21 -2.53
N ALA A 345 -6.82 10.94 -2.09
CA ALA A 345 -7.05 10.61 -0.69
C ALA A 345 -5.94 11.14 0.22
N ALA A 346 -4.67 11.01 -0.16
CA ALA A 346 -3.54 11.49 0.64
C ALA A 346 -3.57 13.02 0.82
N LEU A 347 -3.89 13.78 -0.23
CA LEU A 347 -4.07 15.23 -0.16
C LEU A 347 -5.27 15.61 0.71
N ALA A 348 -6.39 14.89 0.60
CA ALA A 348 -7.55 15.09 1.46
C ALA A 348 -7.21 14.81 2.94
N ALA A 349 -6.47 13.73 3.21
CA ALA A 349 -5.99 13.36 4.54
C ALA A 349 -5.08 14.44 5.12
N THR A 350 -4.10 14.92 4.34
CA THR A 350 -3.18 15.98 4.77
C THR A 350 -3.90 17.29 5.02
N ALA A 351 -4.84 17.69 4.16
CA ALA A 351 -5.62 18.92 4.37
C ALA A 351 -6.46 18.84 5.66
N LEU A 352 -7.16 17.72 5.88
CA LEU A 352 -7.95 17.51 7.09
C LEU A 352 -7.06 17.44 8.33
N ALA A 353 -5.93 16.71 8.26
CA ALA A 353 -4.95 16.63 9.32
C ALA A 353 -4.37 18.01 9.65
N TYR A 354 -4.04 18.82 8.66
CA TYR A 354 -3.53 20.18 8.88
C TYR A 354 -4.54 21.05 9.63
N VAL A 355 -5.82 21.03 9.24
CA VAL A 355 -6.89 21.78 9.92
C VAL A 355 -7.06 21.33 11.37
N ILE A 356 -6.97 20.03 11.65
CA ILE A 356 -7.03 19.50 13.02
C ILE A 356 -5.76 19.88 13.80
N ALA A 357 -4.60 19.75 13.18
CA ALA A 357 -3.29 19.98 13.79
C ALA A 357 -3.14 21.43 14.24
N THR A 358 -3.55 22.41 13.43
CA THR A 358 -3.48 23.84 13.82
C THR A 358 -4.18 24.16 15.14
N LYS A 359 -5.15 23.34 15.57
CA LYS A 359 -5.86 23.50 16.85
C LYS A 359 -5.28 22.63 17.98
N ARG A 360 -4.64 21.50 17.65
CA ARG A 360 -4.28 20.45 18.61
C ARG A 360 -2.77 20.30 18.84
N TYR A 361 -1.96 20.65 17.86
CA TYR A 361 -0.51 20.49 17.85
C TYR A 361 0.18 21.78 17.38
N PRO A 362 0.96 22.46 18.24
CA PRO A 362 1.70 23.67 17.87
C PRO A 362 2.54 23.47 16.60
N ALA A 363 2.71 24.52 15.81
CA ALA A 363 3.66 24.50 14.70
C ALA A 363 5.09 24.35 15.25
N ASN A 364 5.97 23.71 14.48
CA ASN A 364 7.38 23.65 14.80
C ASN A 364 7.97 25.07 14.83
N ASP A 365 8.74 25.38 15.87
CA ASP A 365 9.49 26.62 16.01
C ASP A 365 10.97 26.36 15.65
N PRO A 366 11.44 26.82 14.48
CA PRO A 366 12.81 26.55 13.99
C PRO A 366 13.91 27.02 14.94
N ASP A 367 13.64 28.00 15.82
CA ASP A 367 14.62 28.54 16.76
C ASP A 367 14.78 27.66 18.00
N THR A 368 13.81 26.77 18.26
CA THR A 368 13.85 25.80 19.37
C THR A 368 14.11 24.36 18.91
N ASP A 369 14.11 24.14 17.59
CA ASP A 369 14.23 22.81 17.01
C ASP A 369 15.69 22.34 16.95
N THR A 370 16.05 21.47 17.89
CA THR A 370 17.38 20.84 17.95
C THR A 370 17.53 19.68 16.96
N THR A 371 16.47 19.27 16.26
CA THR A 371 16.49 18.17 15.27
C THR A 371 16.95 18.67 13.90
N ARG A 372 18.20 19.12 13.80
CA ARG A 372 18.82 19.39 12.48
C ARG A 372 19.49 18.12 11.98
N ALA A 373 19.07 17.61 10.81
CA ALA A 373 19.86 16.61 10.09
C ALA A 373 19.88 16.89 8.57
N PRO A 374 20.99 17.45 8.05
CA PRO A 374 21.21 17.52 6.60
C PRO A 374 21.67 16.20 5.95
N GLU A 375 22.05 15.16 6.71
CA GLU A 375 22.71 13.96 6.14
C GLU A 375 21.99 12.62 6.36
N ARG A 376 21.18 12.43 7.41
CA ARG A 376 20.62 11.09 7.73
C ARG A 376 19.47 10.65 6.83
N VAL A 377 18.58 11.55 6.42
CA VAL A 377 17.44 11.23 5.54
C VAL A 377 17.95 10.72 4.18
N ALA A 378 19.07 11.24 3.67
CA ALA A 378 19.68 10.74 2.44
C ALA A 378 20.34 9.35 2.60
N ILE A 379 20.89 9.06 3.80
CA ILE A 379 21.59 7.81 4.11
C ILE A 379 20.62 6.66 4.42
N GLU A 380 19.48 6.90 5.08
CA GLU A 380 18.48 5.85 5.34
C GLU A 380 17.71 5.45 4.08
N ILE A 381 17.43 6.39 3.18
CA ILE A 381 16.87 6.09 1.83
C ILE A 381 17.82 5.18 1.03
N THR A 382 19.14 5.28 1.25
CA THR A 382 20.13 4.42 0.58
C THR A 382 20.40 3.11 1.31
N ARG A 383 20.14 3.01 2.63
CA ARG A 383 20.47 1.82 3.42
C ARG A 383 19.33 0.80 3.51
N GLU A 384 18.07 1.22 3.42
CA GLU A 384 16.92 0.31 3.42
C GLU A 384 16.50 -0.15 2.01
N ALA A 385 17.02 0.49 0.96
CA ALA A 385 16.90 -0.05 -0.39
C ALA A 385 17.87 -1.22 -0.68
N GLY A 386 18.38 -1.86 0.37
CA GLY A 386 19.27 -3.01 0.35
C GLY A 386 19.11 -3.93 1.57
N ALA A 387 17.93 -3.95 2.21
CA ALA A 387 17.62 -4.78 3.38
C ALA A 387 16.35 -5.63 3.19
#